data_AF-A0A920UQT1-F1
#
_entry.id   AF-A0A920UQT1-F1
#
_cell.length_a   1.000
_cell.length_b   1.000
_cell.length_c   1.000
_cell.angle_alpha   90.00
_cell.angle_beta   90.00
_cell.angle_gamma   90.00
#
_symmetry.space_group_name_H-M   'P 1'
#
loop_
_entity.id
_entity.type
_entity.pdbx_description
1 polymer ?
#
loop_
_entity_poly.entity_id
_entity_poly.type
_entity_poly.pdbx_seq_one_letter_code
_entity_poly.pdbx_strand_id
1 'polypeptide(L)'
;MERCEPTALPELVVSFEDTSDADGSISNSNNGDSLFEQAASLAHSQKTLSVSLLQRRLRIGYPRAARLMDELEDEGIVGAGEPGKPRPVL
;
A
#
# COMPACT_ATOMS: atom_id res chain seq x y z
N MET A 1 21.08 -36.42 -32.44
CA MET A 1 19.65 -36.08 -32.44
C MET A 1 19.14 -36.09 -31.02
N GLU A 2 18.36 -35.06 -30.73
CA GLU A 2 18.01 -34.45 -29.46
C GLU A 2 17.50 -35.36 -28.35
N ARG A 3 17.96 -35.09 -27.12
CA ARG A 3 17.15 -35.07 -25.91
C ARG A 3 17.75 -33.96 -25.02
N CYS A 4 17.56 -32.69 -25.37
CA CYS A 4 16.51 -31.86 -24.78
C CYS A 4 16.38 -32.16 -23.29
N GLU A 5 17.29 -31.59 -22.49
CA GLU A 5 17.11 -31.54 -21.05
C GLU A 5 15.81 -30.76 -20.78
N PRO A 6 14.88 -31.29 -19.96
CA PRO A 6 13.69 -30.55 -19.62
C PRO A 6 14.13 -29.36 -18.77
N THR A 7 13.99 -28.14 -19.30
CA THR A 7 14.10 -26.91 -18.52
C THR A 7 13.04 -26.98 -17.41
N ALA A 8 13.47 -27.39 -16.22
CA ALA A 8 12.69 -27.28 -15.01
C ALA A 8 12.64 -25.80 -14.64
N LEU A 9 11.62 -25.10 -15.13
CA LEU A 9 11.24 -23.83 -14.54
C LEU A 9 10.77 -24.11 -13.12
N PRO A 10 11.31 -23.41 -12.10
CA PRO A 10 10.70 -23.48 -10.78
C PRO A 10 9.31 -22.85 -10.87
N GLU A 11 8.27 -23.58 -10.45
CA GLU A 11 6.98 -22.97 -10.16
C GLU A 11 7.21 -21.93 -9.07
N LEU A 12 7.07 -20.66 -9.44
CA LEU A 12 7.06 -19.56 -8.50
C LEU A 12 5.72 -19.62 -7.76
N VAL A 13 5.65 -20.52 -6.79
CA VAL A 13 4.63 -20.51 -5.75
C VAL A 13 4.92 -19.27 -4.89
N VAL A 14 4.25 -18.17 -5.23
CA VAL A 14 4.01 -17.11 -4.26
C VAL A 14 2.97 -17.63 -3.29
N SER A 15 3.41 -18.44 -2.33
CA SER A 15 2.65 -18.60 -1.11
C SER A 15 2.71 -17.25 -0.41
N PHE A 16 1.61 -16.51 -0.52
CA PHE A 16 1.34 -15.40 0.36
C PHE A 16 0.98 -16.03 1.70
N GLU A 17 1.98 -16.29 2.54
CA GLU A 17 1.73 -16.39 3.97
C GLU A 17 1.16 -15.05 4.42
N ASP A 18 -0.18 -14.96 4.47
CA ASP A 18 -0.88 -13.98 5.30
C ASP A 18 -0.70 -14.42 6.75
N THR A 19 0.51 -14.25 7.28
CA THR A 19 0.71 -14.13 8.72
C THR A 19 0.50 -12.66 9.06
N SER A 20 -0.77 -12.26 9.12
CA SER A 20 -1.14 -11.04 9.82
C SER A 20 -0.95 -11.31 11.32
N ASP A 21 0.29 -11.14 11.78
CA ASP A 21 0.61 -11.03 13.18
C ASP A 21 -0.28 -9.94 13.79
N ALA A 22 -1.15 -10.39 14.69
CA ALA A 22 -1.93 -9.52 15.55
C ALA A 22 -0.99 -8.84 16.54
N ASP A 23 -0.57 -7.61 16.25
CA ASP A 23 -0.13 -6.67 17.28
C ASP A 23 -0.38 -5.21 16.85
N GLY A 24 -1.13 -4.48 17.70
CA GLY A 24 -1.02 -3.03 17.77
C GLY A 24 -2.21 -2.18 17.29
N SER A 25 -3.04 -1.80 18.27
CA SER A 25 -3.77 -0.52 18.34
C SER A 25 -5.23 -0.49 17.85
N ILE A 26 -6.11 -0.94 18.74
CA ILE A 26 -7.35 -0.23 19.09
C ILE A 26 -7.09 1.30 19.13
N SER A 27 -7.50 2.02 18.07
CA SER A 27 -7.65 3.47 18.15
C SER A 27 -8.89 3.94 17.38
N ASN A 28 -9.91 4.20 18.20
CA ASN A 28 -10.99 5.17 18.09
C ASN A 28 -11.92 5.17 16.88
N SER A 29 -13.12 4.67 17.17
CA SER A 29 -14.43 5.09 16.64
C SER A 29 -14.66 6.61 16.77
N ASN A 30 -14.15 7.42 15.84
CA ASN A 30 -14.59 8.80 15.66
C ASN A 30 -14.48 9.19 14.17
N ASN A 31 -15.53 8.89 13.39
CA ASN A 31 -15.93 9.48 12.10
C ASN A 31 -14.90 9.79 10.98
N GLY A 32 -13.61 9.49 11.16
CA GLY A 32 -12.53 9.68 10.20
C GLY A 32 -11.31 8.93 10.71
N ASP A 33 -10.53 8.35 9.80
CA ASP A 33 -9.33 7.61 10.19
C ASP A 33 -8.33 8.60 10.82
N SER A 34 -7.97 8.41 12.10
CA SER A 34 -7.03 9.31 12.82
C SER A 34 -5.65 9.44 12.18
N LEU A 35 -5.37 8.58 11.21
CA LEU A 35 -4.17 8.52 10.41
C LEU A 35 -4.27 9.29 9.08
N PHE A 36 -5.47 9.75 8.71
CA PHE A 36 -5.71 10.52 7.49
C PHE A 36 -4.92 11.82 7.48
N GLU A 37 -4.98 12.61 8.56
CA GLU A 37 -4.23 13.86 8.68
C GLU A 37 -2.71 13.64 8.60
N GLN A 38 -2.21 12.54 9.18
CA GLN A 38 -0.81 12.14 9.05
C GLN A 38 -0.47 11.74 7.61
N ALA A 39 -1.36 11.01 6.93
CA ALA A 39 -1.18 10.61 5.55
C ALA A 39 -1.15 11.83 4.60
N ALA A 40 -2.02 12.81 4.83
CA ALA A 40 -2.05 14.09 4.12
C ALA A 40 -0.74 14.87 4.34
N SER A 41 -0.26 14.98 5.58
CA SER A 41 1.02 15.62 5.90
C SER A 41 2.21 14.94 5.20
N LEU A 42 2.19 13.60 5.13
CA LEU A 42 3.18 12.83 4.39
C LEU A 42 3.12 13.08 2.89
N ALA A 43 1.93 13.27 2.32
CA ALA A 43 1.75 13.63 0.92
C ALA A 43 2.34 15.00 0.62
N HIS A 44 2.11 16.00 1.48
CA HIS A 44 2.72 17.32 1.30
C HIS A 44 4.25 17.28 1.43
N SER A 45 4.77 16.39 2.26
CA SER A 45 6.22 16.24 2.48
C SER A 45 6.93 15.42 1.39
N GLN A 46 6.22 14.56 0.66
CA GLN A 46 6.82 13.61 -0.28
C GLN A 46 6.24 13.76 -1.68
N LYS A 47 7.10 13.87 -2.69
CA LYS A 47 6.70 14.03 -4.10
C LYS A 47 5.86 12.87 -4.67
N THR A 48 5.86 11.73 -3.99
CA THR A 48 5.14 10.53 -4.42
C THR A 48 4.50 9.83 -3.25
N LEU A 49 3.25 9.42 -3.39
CA LEU A 49 2.53 8.63 -2.41
C LEU A 49 2.19 7.24 -2.96
N SER A 50 2.25 6.21 -2.10
CA SER A 50 1.83 4.85 -2.44
C SER A 50 1.30 4.12 -1.20
N VAL A 51 0.46 3.09 -1.43
CA VAL A 51 -0.10 2.26 -0.35
C VAL A 51 1.03 1.68 0.52
N SER A 52 2.08 1.13 -0.09
CA SER A 52 3.23 0.58 0.64
C SER A 52 4.03 1.64 1.42
N LEU A 53 4.00 2.90 1.00
CA LEU A 53 4.62 3.99 1.74
C LEU A 53 3.80 4.33 3.00
N LEU A 54 2.47 4.38 2.89
CA LEU A 54 1.58 4.57 4.03
C LEU A 54 1.69 3.42 5.03
N GLN A 55 1.72 2.17 4.56
CA GLN A 55 1.92 0.99 5.42
C GLN A 55 3.18 1.11 6.29
N ARG A 56 4.32 1.50 5.70
CA ARG A 56 5.60 1.62 6.41
C ARG A 56 5.66 2.84 7.34
N ARG A 57 5.08 3.96 6.94
CA ARG A 57 5.14 5.22 7.70
C ARG A 57 4.15 5.25 8.86
N LEU A 58 2.92 4.80 8.62
CA LEU A 58 1.83 4.83 9.58
C LEU A 58 1.67 3.51 10.33
N ARG A 59 2.47 2.49 9.98
CA ARG A 59 2.45 1.13 10.57
C ARG A 59 1.04 0.54 10.55
N ILE A 60 0.42 0.57 9.38
CA ILE A 60 -0.94 0.08 9.14
C ILE A 60 -0.96 -1.09 8.16
N GLY A 61 -2.00 -1.91 8.26
CA GLY A 61 -2.29 -2.97 7.31
C GLY A 61 -2.68 -2.45 5.92
N TYR A 62 -2.55 -3.31 4.91
CA TYR A 62 -2.89 -3.01 3.51
C TYR A 62 -4.33 -2.48 3.33
N PRO A 63 -5.38 -3.09 3.92
CA PRO A 63 -6.76 -2.66 3.69
C PRO A 63 -7.01 -1.22 4.18
N ARG A 64 -6.38 -0.84 5.29
CA ARG A 64 -6.48 0.52 5.85
C ARG A 64 -5.67 1.52 5.03
N ALA A 65 -4.47 1.13 4.58
CA ALA A 65 -3.66 1.97 3.72
C ALA A 65 -4.30 2.23 2.34
N ALA A 66 -5.01 1.25 1.79
CA ALA A 66 -5.76 1.41 0.54
C ALA A 66 -6.89 2.44 0.71
N ARG A 67 -7.73 2.30 1.75
CA ARG A 67 -8.78 3.27 2.07
C ARG A 67 -8.25 4.68 2.27
N LEU A 68 -7.17 4.83 3.05
CA LEU A 68 -6.52 6.13 3.23
C LEU A 68 -6.00 6.71 1.92
N MET A 69 -5.51 5.87 1.00
CA MET A 69 -5.11 6.32 -0.33
C MET A 69 -6.29 6.82 -1.15
N ASP A 70 -7.41 6.11 -1.11
CA ASP A 70 -8.64 6.47 -1.82
C ASP A 70 -9.23 7.78 -1.25
N GLU A 71 -9.26 7.93 0.08
CA GLU A 71 -9.69 9.17 0.76
C GLU A 71 -8.81 10.37 0.39
N LEU A 72 -7.49 10.17 0.31
CA LEU A 72 -6.55 11.22 -0.11
C LEU A 72 -6.69 11.58 -1.61
N GLU A 73 -7.13 10.64 -2.44
CA GLU A 73 -7.47 10.90 -3.84
C GLU A 73 -8.79 11.69 -3.95
N ASP A 74 -9.81 11.34 -3.16
CA ASP A 74 -11.10 12.04 -3.12
C ASP A 74 -10.98 13.50 -2.67
N GLU A 75 -10.12 13.75 -1.67
CA GLU A 75 -9.76 15.09 -1.19
C GLU A 75 -8.79 15.84 -2.15
N GLY A 76 -8.32 15.19 -3.22
CA GLY A 76 -7.46 15.81 -4.23
C GLY A 76 -6.01 16.05 -3.77
N ILE A 77 -5.58 15.43 -2.68
CA ILE A 77 -4.21 15.52 -2.14
C ILE A 77 -3.24 14.66 -2.96
N VAL A 78 -3.73 13.55 -3.51
CA VAL A 78 -2.97 12.63 -4.36
C VAL A 78 -3.55 12.65 -5.77
N GLY A 79 -2.69 12.85 -6.78
CA GLY A 79 -3.11 12.80 -8.18
C GLY A 79 -3.53 11.39 -8.61
N ALA A 80 -4.41 11.31 -9.62
CA ALA A 80 -4.87 10.05 -10.19
C ALA A 80 -3.68 9.15 -10.54
N GLY A 81 -3.55 8.03 -9.84
CA GLY A 81 -2.47 7.09 -10.11
C GLY A 81 -2.89 6.03 -11.07
N GLU A 82 -2.21 6.03 -12.20
CA GLU A 82 -2.23 4.91 -13.11
C GLU A 82 -1.72 3.63 -12.41
N PRO A 83 -2.38 2.48 -12.61
CA PRO A 83 -1.88 1.20 -12.10
C PRO A 83 -0.48 0.94 -12.67
N GLY A 84 0.51 0.82 -11.78
CA GLY A 84 1.91 0.55 -12.13
C GLY A 84 2.88 1.72 -12.03
N LYS A 85 2.43 2.93 -11.65
CA LYS A 85 3.32 4.08 -11.39
C LYS A 85 3.06 4.75 -10.03
N PRO A 86 4.12 5.26 -9.36
CA PRO A 86 3.96 6.07 -8.15
C PRO A 86 3.20 7.37 -8.48
N ARG A 87 2.18 7.70 -7.66
CA ARG A 87 1.28 8.83 -7.89
C ARG A 87 1.94 10.16 -7.51
N PRO A 88 1.89 11.21 -8.36
CA PRO A 88 2.38 12.53 -7.99
C PRO A 88 1.43 13.19 -6.98
N VAL A 89 2.00 13.89 -5.99
CA VAL A 89 1.24 14.76 -5.06
C VAL A 89 1.10 16.14 -5.69
N LEU A 90 -0.05 16.81 -5.48
CA LEU A 90 -0.40 18.10 -6.08
C LEU A 90 -0.09 19.29 -5.16
#